data_AF-A0A3M0HVH7-F1
#
_entry.id   AF-A0A3M0HVH7-F1
#
_cell.length_a   1.000
_cell.length_b   1.000
_cell.length_c   1.000
_cell.angle_alpha   90.00
_cell.angle_beta   90.00
_cell.angle_gamma   90.00
#
_symmetry.space_group_name_H-M   'P 1'
#
loop_
_entity.id
_entity.type
_entity.pdbx_description
1 polymer ?
#
loop_
_entity_poly.entity_id
_entity_poly.type
_entity_poly.pdbx_seq_one_letter_code
_entity_poly.pdbx_strand_id
1 'polypeptide(L)'
;MSPASAPSPAPRSELVARDAHAFGAHVRTGGWAFGLLVARSVRPGGQGADESPKVSAKEFADLAGCSAERVMRYYKAWDRAADDGLVPHFEALAPGQEVDLPDADAWQSYYVSRSGAASERGVAITEAAEAEGIRPTKALEVAENPTALRAAILADPSTARAARTALLDRLREDPDLQAELARDVVRTDDLKKAVASESRSADRIGYVRQIAESGLIRTPAGQSVDAPVTVRQEAERHLSLLDELNDGEDPGEWATEAYDTMRSLVAETVEADPELRVQERRTKFYSSLHKATKAFEELTFDDAQDFYEDDMVQRLEELQRAIGSCLDALRGAGGNQAGD
;
A
#
# COMPACT_ATOMS: atom_id res chain seq x y z
N MET A 1 -47.88 68.75 0.26
CA MET A 1 -47.08 67.79 -0.52
C MET A 1 -46.14 67.08 0.43
N SER A 2 -46.44 65.82 0.74
CA SER A 2 -45.52 64.87 1.38
C SER A 2 -45.66 63.57 0.58
N PRO A 3 -44.55 63.01 0.06
CA PRO A 3 -44.61 61.85 -0.81
C PRO A 3 -44.90 60.57 -0.03
N ALA A 4 -45.63 59.69 -0.70
CA ALA A 4 -46.05 58.38 -0.22
C ALA A 4 -44.85 57.47 0.09
N SER A 5 -44.91 56.83 1.26
CA SER A 5 -44.00 55.79 1.70
C SER A 5 -44.24 54.51 0.88
N ALA A 6 -43.19 53.96 0.28
CA ALA A 6 -43.24 52.65 -0.38
C ALA A 6 -43.38 51.51 0.67
N PRO A 7 -44.13 50.43 0.40
CA PRO A 7 -44.27 49.32 1.35
C PRO A 7 -43.05 48.38 1.36
N SER A 8 -42.59 48.03 2.57
CA SER A 8 -41.47 47.10 2.85
C SER A 8 -41.71 45.64 2.41
N PRO A 9 -40.67 44.90 1.95
CA PRO A 9 -40.77 43.49 1.52
C PRO A 9 -40.81 42.44 2.68
N ALA A 10 -41.20 42.82 3.89
CA ALA A 10 -40.95 42.04 5.12
C ALA A 10 -41.78 40.75 5.40
N PRO A 11 -42.95 40.43 4.82
CA PRO A 11 -43.75 39.29 5.30
C PRO A 11 -43.26 37.90 4.83
N ARG A 12 -42.39 37.82 3.81
CA ARG A 12 -41.96 36.54 3.19
C ARG A 12 -40.79 35.87 3.92
N SER A 13 -39.83 36.67 4.37
CA SER A 13 -38.64 36.21 5.12
C SER A 13 -39.03 35.63 6.50
N GLU A 14 -40.08 36.17 7.12
CA GLU A 14 -40.57 35.73 8.43
C GLU A 14 -41.21 34.34 8.39
N LEU A 15 -41.89 33.98 7.30
CA LEU A 15 -42.48 32.65 7.10
C LEU A 15 -41.40 31.56 6.96
N VAL A 16 -40.35 31.86 6.19
CA VAL A 16 -39.19 30.97 6.03
C VAL A 16 -38.46 30.78 7.35
N ALA A 17 -38.23 31.86 8.12
CA ALA A 17 -37.60 31.78 9.43
C ALA A 17 -38.41 30.94 10.42
N ARG A 18 -39.74 31.07 10.41
CA ARG A 18 -40.64 30.24 11.23
C ARG A 18 -40.53 28.75 10.86
N ASP A 19 -40.47 28.44 9.57
CA ASP A 19 -40.33 27.07 9.09
C ASP A 19 -38.96 26.47 9.44
N ALA A 20 -37.89 27.25 9.29
CA ALA A 20 -36.54 26.85 9.68
C ALA A 20 -36.46 26.57 11.19
N HIS A 21 -37.03 27.45 12.02
CA HIS A 21 -37.10 27.23 13.47
C HIS A 21 -37.92 25.98 13.81
N ALA A 22 -39.06 25.74 13.15
CA ALA A 22 -39.86 24.54 13.37
C ALA A 22 -39.13 23.25 12.95
N PHE A 23 -38.38 23.30 11.85
CA PHE A 23 -37.53 22.21 11.36
C PHE A 23 -36.37 21.92 12.34
N GLY A 24 -35.75 22.97 12.90
CA GLY A 24 -34.66 22.86 13.88
C GLY A 24 -35.11 22.41 15.28
N ALA A 25 -36.28 22.87 15.74
CA ALA A 25 -36.80 22.58 17.08
C ALA A 25 -37.50 21.22 17.22
N HIS A 26 -37.59 20.42 16.14
CA HIS A 26 -38.15 19.06 16.12
C HIS A 26 -39.60 18.96 16.66
N VAL A 27 -40.42 20.02 16.49
CA VAL A 27 -41.69 20.20 17.22
C VAL A 27 -42.84 19.31 16.71
N ARG A 28 -42.66 18.58 15.60
CA ARG A 28 -43.65 17.62 15.08
C ARG A 28 -42.99 16.30 14.67
N THR A 29 -43.76 15.23 14.72
CA THR A 29 -43.46 13.90 14.16
C THR A 29 -42.78 14.09 12.79
N GLY A 30 -41.49 13.76 12.73
CA GLY A 30 -40.68 13.92 11.53
C GLY A 30 -41.26 13.13 10.35
N GLY A 31 -40.83 13.47 9.13
CA GLY A 31 -41.32 12.83 7.91
C GLY A 31 -41.80 13.85 6.88
N TRP A 32 -42.97 13.61 6.30
CA TRP A 32 -43.64 14.50 5.34
C TRP A 32 -43.73 15.96 5.83
N ALA A 33 -43.98 16.18 7.12
CA ALA A 33 -44.06 17.54 7.67
C ALA A 33 -42.74 18.32 7.52
N PHE A 34 -41.60 17.68 7.75
CA PHE A 34 -40.29 18.30 7.52
C PHE A 34 -39.97 18.42 6.03
N GLY A 35 -40.39 17.44 5.23
CA GLY A 35 -40.35 17.55 3.77
C GLY A 35 -41.07 18.80 3.27
N LEU A 36 -42.29 19.07 3.76
CA LEU A 36 -43.10 20.24 3.38
C LEU A 36 -42.44 21.56 3.80
N LEU A 37 -41.93 21.64 5.04
CA LEU A 37 -41.21 22.84 5.51
C LEU A 37 -40.03 23.18 4.60
N VAL A 38 -39.26 22.16 4.17
CA VAL A 38 -38.15 22.34 3.24
C VAL A 38 -38.66 22.69 1.84
N ALA A 39 -39.62 21.94 1.30
CA ALA A 39 -40.12 22.13 -0.07
C ALA A 39 -40.77 23.50 -0.29
N ARG A 40 -41.46 24.05 0.71
CA ARG A 40 -42.11 25.36 0.62
C ARG A 40 -41.18 26.55 0.85
N SER A 41 -40.03 26.33 1.48
CA SER A 41 -39.12 27.41 1.92
C SER A 41 -37.73 27.36 1.28
N VAL A 42 -37.33 26.27 0.63
CA VAL A 42 -35.99 26.09 0.06
C VAL A 42 -36.02 25.99 -1.46
N ARG A 43 -35.08 26.69 -2.11
CA ARG A 43 -34.75 26.55 -3.54
C ARG A 43 -33.24 26.23 -3.68
N PRO A 44 -32.85 25.00 -4.04
CA PRO A 44 -31.46 24.69 -4.31
C PRO A 44 -30.98 25.42 -5.56
N GLY A 45 -29.82 26.07 -5.51
CA GLY A 45 -29.22 26.73 -6.69
C GLY A 45 -29.10 28.25 -6.64
N GLY A 46 -29.51 28.91 -5.56
CA GLY A 46 -29.07 30.29 -5.27
C GLY A 46 -29.41 31.34 -6.33
N GLN A 47 -30.64 31.34 -6.86
CA GLN A 47 -31.16 32.52 -7.57
C GLN A 47 -31.40 33.66 -6.58
N GLY A 48 -31.15 34.90 -7.01
CA GLY A 48 -31.20 36.09 -6.17
C GLY A 48 -32.56 36.28 -5.48
N ALA A 49 -32.53 36.88 -4.29
CA ALA A 49 -33.70 37.10 -3.42
C ALA A 49 -34.88 37.86 -4.09
N ASP A 50 -34.64 38.51 -5.23
CA ASP A 50 -35.65 39.27 -5.98
C ASP A 50 -36.54 38.40 -6.91
N GLU A 51 -36.18 37.14 -7.20
CA GLU A 51 -36.94 36.28 -8.14
C GLU A 51 -37.77 35.19 -7.47
N SER A 52 -37.48 34.85 -6.20
CA SER A 52 -38.15 33.76 -5.48
C SER A 52 -38.35 34.12 -4.00
N PRO A 53 -39.53 33.87 -3.42
CA PRO A 53 -39.78 34.08 -2.00
C PRO A 53 -39.08 33.04 -1.08
N LYS A 54 -38.37 32.06 -1.67
CA LYS A 54 -37.65 30.98 -0.98
C LYS A 54 -36.16 31.30 -0.82
N VAL A 55 -35.54 30.68 0.18
CA VAL A 55 -34.11 30.85 0.48
C VAL A 55 -33.28 29.67 -0.01
N SER A 56 -31.95 29.84 0.00
CA SER A 56 -31.03 28.74 -0.29
C SER A 56 -31.05 27.68 0.81
N ALA A 57 -30.65 26.45 0.48
CA ALA A 57 -30.55 25.36 1.48
C ALA A 57 -29.55 25.68 2.60
N LYS A 58 -28.50 26.46 2.30
CA LYS A 58 -27.51 26.91 3.28
C LYS A 58 -28.13 27.89 4.28
N GLU A 59 -28.81 28.91 3.75
CA GLU A 59 -29.48 29.93 4.57
C GLU A 59 -30.60 29.33 5.45
N PHE A 60 -31.39 28.41 4.90
CA PHE A 60 -32.39 27.69 5.68
C PHE A 60 -31.76 26.85 6.80
N ALA A 61 -30.63 26.20 6.53
CA ALA A 61 -29.91 25.39 7.50
C ALA A 61 -29.31 26.24 8.63
N ASP A 62 -28.76 27.41 8.29
CA ASP A 62 -28.24 28.39 9.24
C ASP A 62 -29.35 28.89 10.18
N LEU A 63 -30.53 29.24 9.63
CA LEU A 63 -31.71 29.63 10.41
C LEU A 63 -32.25 28.50 11.29
N ALA A 64 -32.14 27.25 10.84
CA ALA A 64 -32.61 26.06 11.55
C ALA A 64 -31.58 25.50 12.55
N GLY A 65 -30.36 26.02 12.59
CA GLY A 65 -29.28 25.49 13.43
C GLY A 65 -28.85 24.07 13.06
N CYS A 66 -28.87 23.70 11.77
CA CYS A 66 -28.51 22.36 11.30
C CYS A 66 -27.61 22.38 10.06
N SER A 67 -27.18 21.21 9.57
CA SER A 67 -26.37 21.11 8.34
C SER A 67 -27.23 21.26 7.08
N ALA A 68 -26.73 21.96 6.05
CA ALA A 68 -27.36 22.02 4.73
C ALA A 68 -27.58 20.63 4.10
N GLU A 69 -26.71 19.67 4.38
CA GLU A 69 -26.87 18.29 3.92
C GLU A 69 -28.16 17.63 4.46
N ARG A 70 -28.50 17.89 5.72
CA ARG A 70 -29.75 17.44 6.34
C ARG A 70 -30.95 18.03 5.61
N VAL A 71 -30.94 19.34 5.34
CA VAL A 71 -32.01 20.02 4.58
C VAL A 71 -32.16 19.39 3.19
N MET A 72 -31.04 19.17 2.50
CA MET A 72 -31.03 18.57 1.16
C MET A 72 -31.55 17.13 1.12
N ARG A 73 -31.43 16.34 2.20
CA ARG A 73 -32.04 15.00 2.26
C ARG A 73 -33.56 15.04 2.24
N TYR A 74 -34.17 15.95 3.01
CA TYR A 74 -35.62 16.15 2.98
C TYR A 74 -36.09 16.72 1.64
N TYR A 75 -35.32 17.63 1.04
CA TYR A 75 -35.59 18.14 -0.31
C TYR A 75 -35.63 17.01 -1.34
N LYS A 76 -34.59 16.15 -1.40
CA LYS A 76 -34.51 15.05 -2.37
C LYS A 76 -35.62 14.01 -2.18
N ALA A 77 -35.98 13.72 -0.92
CA ALA A 77 -37.09 12.80 -0.64
C ALA A 77 -38.43 13.38 -1.13
N TRP A 78 -38.67 14.69 -0.93
CA TRP A 78 -39.85 15.37 -1.45
C TRP A 78 -39.88 15.41 -2.98
N ASP A 79 -38.75 15.72 -3.61
CA ASP A 79 -38.62 15.81 -5.07
C ASP A 79 -38.97 14.49 -5.75
N ARG A 80 -38.43 13.38 -5.22
CA ARG A 80 -38.75 12.03 -5.70
C ARG A 80 -40.24 11.68 -5.53
N ALA A 81 -40.84 12.08 -4.41
CA ALA A 81 -42.27 11.87 -4.20
C ALA A 81 -43.13 12.74 -5.12
N ALA A 82 -42.62 13.92 -5.52
CA ALA A 82 -43.31 14.78 -6.47
C ALA A 82 -43.25 14.23 -7.90
N ASP A 83 -42.11 13.65 -8.30
CA ASP A 83 -41.97 12.95 -9.59
C ASP A 83 -42.96 11.79 -9.72
N ASP A 84 -43.24 11.09 -8.62
CA ASP A 84 -44.25 10.02 -8.55
C ASP A 84 -45.70 10.55 -8.44
N GLY A 85 -45.88 11.88 -8.43
CA GLY A 85 -47.20 12.54 -8.36
C GLY A 85 -47.89 12.47 -7.00
N LEU A 86 -47.18 12.06 -5.93
CA LEU A 86 -47.76 11.94 -4.59
C LEU A 86 -47.86 13.27 -3.85
N VAL A 87 -46.97 14.22 -4.14
CA VAL A 87 -46.95 15.56 -3.57
C VAL A 87 -46.68 16.59 -4.67
N PRO A 88 -47.03 17.87 -4.47
CA PRO A 88 -46.70 18.91 -5.43
C PRO A 88 -45.18 19.12 -5.57
N HIS A 89 -44.71 19.39 -6.79
CA HIS A 89 -43.33 19.83 -7.01
C HIS A 89 -43.02 21.10 -6.22
N PHE A 90 -41.76 21.25 -5.83
CA PHE A 90 -41.32 22.39 -5.02
C PHE A 90 -41.62 23.74 -5.71
N GLU A 91 -41.57 23.84 -7.04
CA GLU A 91 -41.85 25.10 -7.75
C GLU A 91 -43.30 25.58 -7.58
N ALA A 92 -44.23 24.66 -7.32
CA ALA A 92 -45.65 24.98 -7.13
C ALA A 92 -45.98 25.41 -5.69
N LEU A 93 -45.01 25.38 -4.77
CA LEU A 93 -45.21 25.66 -3.35
C LEU A 93 -44.65 27.04 -2.98
N ALA A 94 -45.41 27.81 -2.20
CA ALA A 94 -44.96 29.07 -1.60
C ALA A 94 -44.72 28.94 -0.08
N PRO A 95 -43.82 29.76 0.52
CA PRO A 95 -43.62 29.75 1.97
C PRO A 95 -44.94 29.92 2.73
N GLY A 96 -45.18 29.08 3.73
CA GLY A 96 -46.43 29.08 4.51
C GLY A 96 -47.62 28.37 3.87
N GLN A 97 -47.49 27.84 2.65
CA GLN A 97 -48.53 27.00 2.03
C GLN A 97 -48.65 25.67 2.76
N GLU A 98 -49.89 25.26 3.03
CA GLU A 98 -50.22 23.94 3.56
C GLU A 98 -50.66 23.03 2.42
N VAL A 99 -50.37 21.73 2.54
CA VAL A 99 -50.67 20.70 1.54
C VAL A 99 -51.17 19.46 2.28
N ASP A 100 -52.14 18.76 1.70
CA ASP A 100 -52.57 17.46 2.21
C ASP A 100 -51.42 16.45 2.06
N LEU A 101 -50.90 15.99 3.21
CA LEU A 101 -49.77 15.08 3.23
C LEU A 101 -50.23 13.64 3.02
N PRO A 102 -49.48 12.83 2.26
CA PRO A 102 -49.73 11.39 2.13
C PRO A 102 -49.62 10.67 3.48
N ASP A 103 -49.98 9.38 3.46
CA ASP A 103 -49.80 8.51 4.62
C ASP A 103 -48.34 8.50 5.12
N ALA A 104 -48.16 8.52 6.43
CA ALA A 104 -46.87 8.61 7.09
C ALA A 104 -45.95 7.44 6.74
N ASP A 105 -46.52 6.25 6.50
CA ASP A 105 -45.78 5.03 6.15
C ASP A 105 -45.10 5.14 4.78
N ALA A 106 -45.65 5.95 3.85
CA ALA A 106 -45.06 6.14 2.53
C ALA A 106 -43.72 6.90 2.58
N TRP A 107 -43.49 7.73 3.61
CA TRP A 107 -42.29 8.57 3.71
C TRP A 107 -40.98 7.76 3.69
N GLN A 108 -40.98 6.58 4.31
CA GLN A 108 -39.79 5.74 4.45
C GLN A 108 -39.26 5.26 3.09
N SER A 109 -40.15 5.06 2.11
CA SER A 109 -39.79 4.65 0.74
C SER A 109 -39.03 5.75 -0.02
N TYR A 110 -39.24 7.02 0.34
CA TYR A 110 -38.63 8.18 -0.32
C TYR A 110 -37.42 8.71 0.45
N TYR A 111 -37.46 8.61 1.78
CA TYR A 111 -36.40 9.08 2.65
C TYR A 111 -35.33 8.00 2.87
N VAL A 112 -34.61 7.67 1.79
CA VAL A 112 -33.57 6.63 1.81
C VAL A 112 -32.26 7.19 2.38
N SER A 113 -31.87 6.69 3.54
CA SER A 113 -30.49 6.78 4.03
C SER A 113 -29.58 5.86 3.21
N ARG A 114 -28.64 6.47 2.46
CA ARG A 114 -27.57 5.86 1.64
C ARG A 114 -28.01 5.28 0.29
N SER A 115 -27.54 5.96 -0.75
CA SER A 115 -27.79 5.74 -2.18
C SER A 115 -26.99 4.60 -2.82
N GLY A 116 -26.51 3.61 -2.05
CA GLY A 116 -25.69 2.51 -2.57
C GLY A 116 -26.49 1.45 -3.33
N ALA A 117 -27.69 1.10 -2.83
CA ALA A 117 -28.48 -0.03 -3.31
C ALA A 117 -29.04 0.11 -4.74
N ALA A 118 -29.29 1.33 -5.20
CA ALA A 118 -29.86 1.59 -6.54
C ALA A 118 -28.80 1.76 -7.65
N SER A 119 -27.50 1.70 -7.31
CA SER A 119 -26.42 1.76 -8.29
C SER A 119 -26.23 0.42 -9.00
N GLU A 120 -25.70 0.40 -10.22
CA GLU A 120 -25.34 -0.85 -10.94
C GLU A 120 -24.47 -1.77 -10.06
N ARG A 121 -23.52 -1.17 -9.34
CA ARG A 121 -22.69 -1.86 -8.34
C ARG A 121 -23.54 -2.45 -7.19
N GLY A 122 -24.51 -1.70 -6.68
CA GLY A 122 -25.39 -2.14 -5.59
C GLY A 122 -26.33 -3.27 -6.01
N VAL A 123 -26.81 -3.24 -7.26
CA VAL A 123 -27.60 -4.32 -7.86
C VAL A 123 -26.78 -5.60 -7.96
N ALA A 124 -25.57 -5.53 -8.54
CA ALA A 124 -24.68 -6.69 -8.66
C ALA A 124 -24.31 -7.29 -7.29
N ILE A 125 -24.08 -6.46 -6.27
CA ILE A 125 -23.79 -6.93 -4.90
C ILE A 125 -25.02 -7.59 -4.27
N THR A 126 -26.21 -7.07 -4.54
CA THR A 126 -27.48 -7.63 -4.05
C THR A 126 -27.74 -9.00 -4.67
N GLU A 127 -27.62 -9.12 -5.98
CA GLU A 127 -27.79 -10.39 -6.72
C GLU A 127 -26.79 -11.45 -6.23
N ALA A 128 -25.50 -11.08 -6.07
CA ALA A 128 -24.49 -11.98 -5.54
C ALA A 128 -24.78 -12.42 -4.09
N ALA A 129 -25.27 -11.51 -3.25
CA ALA A 129 -25.64 -11.85 -1.87
C ALA A 129 -26.83 -12.82 -1.82
N GLU A 130 -27.83 -12.63 -2.67
CA GLU A 130 -28.99 -13.52 -2.75
C GLU A 130 -28.63 -14.93 -3.24
N ALA A 131 -27.72 -15.03 -4.23
CA ALA A 131 -27.20 -16.31 -4.71
C ALA A 131 -26.52 -17.13 -3.60
N GLU A 132 -25.86 -16.44 -2.67
CA GLU A 132 -25.19 -17.02 -1.50
C GLU A 132 -26.10 -17.16 -0.26
N GLY A 133 -27.39 -16.78 -0.37
CA GLY A 133 -28.34 -16.82 0.74
C GLY A 133 -28.07 -15.81 1.86
N ILE A 134 -27.30 -14.75 1.56
CA ILE A 134 -26.93 -13.69 2.48
C ILE A 134 -27.94 -12.54 2.36
N ARG A 135 -28.24 -11.87 3.48
CA ARG A 135 -29.08 -10.66 3.45
C ARG A 135 -28.41 -9.55 2.63
N PRO A 136 -29.06 -8.99 1.59
CA PRO A 136 -28.47 -7.94 0.75
C PRO A 136 -27.95 -6.73 1.52
N THR A 137 -28.66 -6.31 2.57
CA THR A 137 -28.27 -5.19 3.43
C THR A 137 -26.91 -5.40 4.09
N LYS A 138 -26.55 -6.64 4.42
CA LYS A 138 -25.26 -6.97 5.04
C LYS A 138 -24.13 -6.94 4.03
N ALA A 139 -24.36 -7.43 2.81
CA ALA A 139 -23.37 -7.36 1.74
C ALA A 139 -23.08 -5.91 1.32
N LEU A 140 -24.13 -5.09 1.20
CA LEU A 140 -24.00 -3.65 0.93
C LEU A 140 -23.25 -2.92 2.06
N GLU A 141 -23.54 -3.24 3.33
CA GLU A 141 -22.84 -2.66 4.48
C GLU A 141 -21.33 -2.97 4.46
N VAL A 142 -20.94 -4.20 4.10
CA VAL A 142 -19.53 -4.58 3.95
C VAL A 142 -18.88 -3.85 2.77
N ALA A 143 -19.58 -3.77 1.63
CA ALA A 143 -19.08 -3.10 0.44
C ALA A 143 -18.92 -1.57 0.61
N GLU A 144 -19.77 -0.94 1.42
CA GLU A 144 -19.69 0.48 1.78
C GLU A 144 -18.55 0.78 2.77
N ASN A 145 -18.02 -0.23 3.47
CA ASN A 145 -16.98 -0.05 4.49
C ASN A 145 -15.71 -0.91 4.25
N PRO A 146 -14.91 -0.64 3.19
CA PRO A 146 -13.71 -1.43 2.88
C PRO A 146 -12.68 -1.49 4.02
N THR A 147 -12.55 -0.43 4.81
CA THR A 147 -11.64 -0.38 5.95
C THR A 147 -12.02 -1.36 7.05
N ALA A 148 -13.34 -1.54 7.29
CA ALA A 148 -13.83 -2.50 8.26
C ALA A 148 -13.58 -3.95 7.79
N LEU A 149 -13.80 -4.22 6.50
CA LEU A 149 -13.46 -5.51 5.89
C LEU A 149 -11.96 -5.82 6.01
N ARG A 150 -11.09 -4.84 5.71
CA ARG A 150 -9.63 -4.99 5.87
C ARG A 150 -9.25 -5.30 7.32
N ALA A 151 -9.84 -4.59 8.28
CA ALA A 151 -9.59 -4.85 9.70
C ALA A 151 -10.00 -6.28 10.10
N ALA A 152 -11.14 -6.77 9.62
CA ALA A 152 -11.59 -8.15 9.87
C ALA A 152 -10.65 -9.19 9.24
N ILE A 153 -10.19 -8.99 8.01
CA ILE A 153 -9.23 -9.88 7.34
C ILE A 153 -7.91 -9.95 8.12
N LEU A 154 -7.42 -8.83 8.65
CA LEU A 154 -6.15 -8.80 9.40
C LEU A 154 -6.29 -9.42 10.79
N ALA A 155 -7.44 -9.25 11.44
CA ALA A 155 -7.66 -9.68 12.82
C ALA A 155 -8.06 -11.16 12.96
N ASP A 156 -8.73 -11.73 11.94
CA ASP A 156 -9.24 -13.10 12.00
C ASP A 156 -8.70 -13.99 10.87
N PRO A 157 -7.92 -15.04 11.18
CA PRO A 157 -7.39 -15.98 10.20
C PRO A 157 -8.47 -16.70 9.37
N SER A 158 -9.66 -16.93 9.93
CA SER A 158 -10.73 -17.63 9.19
C SER A 158 -11.30 -16.74 8.08
N THR A 159 -11.54 -15.47 8.39
CA THR A 159 -11.95 -14.42 7.44
C THR A 159 -10.90 -14.22 6.36
N ALA A 160 -9.60 -14.23 6.71
CA ALA A 160 -8.52 -14.14 5.72
C ALA A 160 -8.53 -15.31 4.71
N ARG A 161 -8.75 -16.55 5.18
CA ARG A 161 -8.86 -17.73 4.29
C ARG A 161 -10.08 -17.65 3.39
N ALA A 162 -11.22 -17.21 3.92
CA ALA A 162 -12.45 -17.03 3.14
C ALA A 162 -12.24 -15.96 2.05
N ALA A 163 -11.67 -14.81 2.38
CA ALA A 163 -11.34 -13.76 1.42
C ALA A 163 -10.37 -14.25 0.33
N ARG A 164 -9.33 -15.01 0.71
CA ARG A 164 -8.39 -15.61 -0.25
C ARG A 164 -9.08 -16.58 -1.21
N THR A 165 -9.95 -17.44 -0.71
CA THR A 165 -10.70 -18.40 -1.52
C THR A 165 -11.60 -17.67 -2.51
N ALA A 166 -12.37 -16.70 -2.05
CA ALA A 166 -13.24 -15.88 -2.90
C ALA A 166 -12.46 -15.13 -4.00
N LEU A 167 -11.26 -14.61 -3.69
CA LEU A 167 -10.39 -13.99 -4.69
C LEU A 167 -9.88 -14.99 -5.72
N LEU A 168 -9.54 -16.22 -5.32
CA LEU A 168 -9.11 -17.26 -6.24
C LEU A 168 -10.23 -17.75 -7.15
N ASP A 169 -11.44 -17.86 -6.63
CA ASP A 169 -12.61 -18.24 -7.43
C ASP A 169 -12.95 -17.15 -8.44
N ARG A 170 -12.94 -15.88 -8.01
CA ARG A 170 -13.10 -14.75 -8.93
C ARG A 170 -12.00 -14.72 -10.01
N LEU A 171 -10.75 -15.02 -9.67
CA LEU A 171 -9.65 -15.07 -10.63
C LEU A 171 -9.84 -16.14 -11.73
N ARG A 172 -10.56 -17.23 -11.42
CA ARG A 172 -10.89 -18.28 -12.40
C ARG A 172 -11.96 -17.84 -13.39
N GLU A 173 -12.85 -16.96 -12.94
CA GLU A 173 -14.03 -16.50 -13.70
C GLU A 173 -13.78 -15.18 -14.44
N ASP A 174 -12.79 -14.39 -14.01
CA ASP A 174 -12.49 -13.04 -14.49
C ASP A 174 -11.08 -12.97 -15.14
N PRO A 175 -10.99 -13.11 -16.48
CA PRO A 175 -9.70 -13.09 -17.19
C PRO A 175 -9.03 -11.71 -17.17
N ASP A 176 -9.78 -10.63 -17.00
CA ASP A 176 -9.22 -9.27 -16.91
C ASP A 176 -8.50 -9.10 -15.57
N LEU A 177 -9.09 -9.58 -14.47
CA LEU A 177 -8.45 -9.64 -13.16
C LEU A 177 -7.18 -10.52 -13.19
N GLN A 178 -7.21 -11.63 -13.93
CA GLN A 178 -6.04 -12.48 -14.11
C GLN A 178 -4.89 -11.74 -14.82
N ALA A 179 -5.22 -10.99 -15.87
CA ALA A 179 -4.24 -10.20 -16.60
C ALA A 179 -3.67 -9.04 -15.76
N GLU A 180 -4.50 -8.39 -14.94
CA GLU A 180 -4.06 -7.34 -14.01
C GLU A 180 -3.10 -7.90 -12.95
N LEU A 181 -3.45 -9.01 -12.29
CA LEU A 181 -2.59 -9.65 -11.31
C LEU A 181 -1.25 -10.10 -11.91
N ALA A 182 -1.27 -10.65 -13.13
CA ALA A 182 -0.04 -11.02 -13.83
C ALA A 182 0.88 -9.81 -14.08
N ARG A 183 0.30 -8.67 -14.48
CA ARG A 183 1.07 -7.42 -14.67
C ARG A 183 1.66 -6.91 -13.36
N ASP A 184 0.91 -6.96 -12.26
CA ASP A 184 1.39 -6.50 -10.95
C ASP A 184 2.52 -7.38 -10.39
N VAL A 185 2.45 -8.70 -10.59
CA VAL A 185 3.52 -9.62 -10.23
C VAL A 185 4.77 -9.34 -11.04
N VAL A 186 4.65 -9.22 -12.37
CA VAL A 186 5.78 -8.90 -13.25
C VAL A 186 6.40 -7.56 -12.86
N ARG A 187 5.59 -6.51 -12.65
CA ARG A 187 6.07 -5.18 -12.23
C ARG A 187 6.82 -5.23 -10.90
N THR A 188 6.30 -5.99 -9.94
CA THR A 188 6.94 -6.12 -8.62
C THR A 188 8.28 -6.83 -8.72
N ASP A 189 8.37 -7.88 -9.53
CA ASP A 189 9.61 -8.62 -9.73
C ASP A 189 10.63 -7.81 -10.54
N ASP A 190 10.20 -7.05 -11.54
CA ASP A 190 11.07 -6.14 -12.29
C ASP A 190 11.58 -4.99 -11.43
N LEU A 191 10.74 -4.42 -10.56
CA LEU A 191 11.16 -3.43 -9.56
C LEU A 191 12.20 -4.02 -8.59
N LYS A 192 11.98 -5.24 -8.08
CA LYS A 192 12.97 -5.92 -7.22
C LYS A 192 14.29 -6.14 -7.97
N LYS A 193 14.25 -6.56 -9.23
CA LYS A 193 15.45 -6.76 -10.06
C LYS A 193 16.18 -5.45 -10.30
N ALA A 194 15.47 -4.36 -10.61
CA ALA A 194 16.03 -3.03 -10.80
C ALA A 194 16.74 -2.55 -9.53
N VAL A 195 16.07 -2.61 -8.37
CA VAL A 195 16.66 -2.26 -7.07
C VAL A 195 17.88 -3.14 -6.75
N ALA A 196 17.81 -4.44 -7.01
CA ALA A 196 18.94 -5.35 -6.79
C ALA A 196 20.12 -5.06 -7.74
N SER A 197 19.86 -4.58 -8.96
CA SER A 197 20.90 -4.20 -9.92
C SER A 197 21.56 -2.90 -9.50
N GLU A 198 20.77 -1.90 -9.11
CA GLU A 198 21.24 -0.61 -8.63
C GLU A 198 22.06 -0.76 -7.34
N SER A 199 21.58 -1.55 -6.37
CA SER A 199 22.33 -1.87 -5.15
C SER A 199 23.66 -2.54 -5.46
N ARG A 200 23.70 -3.48 -6.41
CA ARG A 200 24.96 -4.12 -6.83
C ARG A 200 25.92 -3.14 -7.50
N SER A 201 25.41 -2.22 -8.31
CA SER A 201 26.21 -1.15 -8.90
C SER A 201 26.80 -0.24 -7.81
N ALA A 202 25.96 0.19 -6.87
CA ALA A 202 26.38 1.01 -5.73
C ALA A 202 27.44 0.31 -4.87
N ASP A 203 27.29 -0.98 -4.57
CA ASP A 203 28.27 -1.76 -3.81
C ASP A 203 29.62 -1.85 -4.54
N ARG A 204 29.59 -2.04 -5.86
CA ARG A 204 30.80 -2.08 -6.71
C ARG A 204 31.53 -0.75 -6.75
N ILE A 205 30.78 0.35 -6.94
CA ILE A 205 31.34 1.71 -6.87
C ILE A 205 31.90 1.97 -5.47
N GLY A 206 31.17 1.55 -4.42
CA GLY A 206 31.60 1.66 -3.03
C GLY A 206 32.91 0.93 -2.76
N TYR A 207 33.11 -0.26 -3.34
CA TYR A 207 34.37 -0.99 -3.24
C TYR A 207 35.54 -0.22 -3.88
N VAL A 208 35.36 0.31 -5.09
CA VAL A 208 36.41 1.09 -5.79
C VAL A 208 36.71 2.39 -5.01
N ARG A 209 35.66 3.07 -4.54
CA ARG A 209 35.76 4.27 -3.68
C ARG A 209 36.52 4.01 -2.40
N GLN A 210 36.24 2.89 -1.74
CA GLN A 210 36.95 2.50 -0.53
C GLN A 210 38.45 2.37 -0.81
N ILE A 211 38.87 1.77 -1.93
CA ILE A 211 40.30 1.62 -2.25
C ILE A 211 40.96 2.98 -2.52
N ALA A 212 40.30 3.86 -3.26
CA ALA A 212 40.82 5.20 -3.55
C ALA A 212 40.95 6.07 -2.27
N GLU A 213 39.89 6.12 -1.45
CA GLU A 213 39.81 7.02 -0.28
C GLU A 213 40.57 6.47 0.94
N SER A 214 40.35 5.20 1.28
CA SER A 214 40.98 4.60 2.47
C SER A 214 42.40 4.12 2.22
N GLY A 215 42.75 3.89 0.95
CA GLY A 215 44.02 3.31 0.57
C GLY A 215 44.23 1.88 1.04
N LEU A 216 43.17 1.18 1.46
CA LEU A 216 43.21 -0.21 1.90
C LEU A 216 42.53 -1.10 0.87
N ILE A 217 43.14 -2.25 0.58
CA ILE A 217 42.54 -3.32 -0.21
C ILE A 217 42.16 -4.47 0.70
N ARG A 218 41.01 -5.09 0.42
CA ARG A 218 40.64 -6.37 1.03
C ARG A 218 41.12 -7.51 0.15
N THR A 219 41.97 -8.35 0.71
CA THR A 219 42.46 -9.56 0.07
C THR A 219 41.33 -10.61 -0.06
N PRO A 220 41.49 -11.64 -0.89
CA PRO A 220 40.51 -12.72 -1.02
C PRO A 220 40.23 -13.50 0.28
N ALA A 221 41.17 -13.58 1.23
CA ALA A 221 40.92 -14.17 2.55
C ALA A 221 40.25 -13.19 3.54
N GLY A 222 39.98 -11.95 3.12
CA GLY A 222 39.30 -10.93 3.92
C GLY A 222 40.22 -10.09 4.80
N GLN A 223 41.54 -10.13 4.59
CA GLN A 223 42.49 -9.30 5.31
C GLN A 223 42.55 -7.90 4.66
N SER A 224 42.63 -6.86 5.48
CA SER A 224 42.86 -5.50 4.98
C SER A 224 44.36 -5.23 4.97
N VAL A 225 44.90 -4.84 3.80
CA VAL A 225 46.31 -4.45 3.63
C VAL A 225 46.40 -3.13 2.89
N ASP A 226 47.51 -2.42 3.03
CA ASP A 226 47.74 -1.17 2.31
C ASP A 226 47.79 -1.42 0.80
N ALA A 227 47.02 -0.62 0.07
CA ALA A 227 46.95 -0.67 -1.37
C ALA A 227 48.22 -0.05 -1.97
N PRO A 228 48.90 -0.76 -2.92
CA PRO A 228 49.99 -0.17 -3.69
C PRO A 228 49.55 1.13 -4.36
N VAL A 229 50.49 2.06 -4.55
CA VAL A 229 50.20 3.37 -5.16
C VAL A 229 49.53 3.22 -6.53
N THR A 230 49.96 2.25 -7.33
CA THR A 230 49.39 1.94 -8.66
C THR A 230 47.93 1.53 -8.59
N VAL A 231 47.56 0.71 -7.59
CA VAL A 231 46.18 0.26 -7.38
C VAL A 231 45.29 1.43 -6.95
N ARG A 232 45.78 2.33 -6.09
CA ARG A 232 45.03 3.52 -5.67
C ARG A 232 44.79 4.50 -6.83
N GLN A 233 45.82 4.77 -7.62
CA GLN A 233 45.71 5.64 -8.81
C GLN A 233 44.71 5.09 -9.83
N GLU A 234 44.68 3.76 -10.00
CA GLU A 234 43.74 3.11 -10.89
C GLU A 234 42.30 3.22 -10.38
N ALA A 235 42.08 3.07 -9.07
CA ALA A 235 40.79 3.30 -8.46
C ALA A 235 40.30 4.74 -8.63
N GLU A 236 41.17 5.74 -8.40
CA GLU A 236 40.87 7.16 -8.63
C GLU A 236 40.50 7.45 -10.09
N ARG A 237 41.20 6.83 -11.04
CA ARG A 237 40.90 6.95 -12.48
C ARG A 237 39.50 6.44 -12.80
N HIS A 238 39.14 5.25 -12.32
CA HIS A 238 37.81 4.68 -12.55
C HIS A 238 36.69 5.49 -11.89
N LEU A 239 36.92 6.05 -10.71
CA LEU A 239 35.94 6.94 -10.06
C LEU A 239 35.76 8.25 -10.83
N SER A 240 36.86 8.82 -11.34
CA SER A 240 36.79 10.03 -12.17
C SER A 240 35.95 9.79 -13.44
N LEU A 241 36.11 8.62 -14.08
CA LEU A 241 35.29 8.24 -15.24
C LEU A 241 33.81 8.07 -14.89
N LEU A 242 33.51 7.52 -13.71
CA LEU A 242 32.13 7.39 -13.21
C LEU A 242 31.50 8.74 -12.88
N ASP A 243 32.29 9.68 -12.34
CA ASP A 243 31.84 11.04 -12.01
C ASP A 243 31.62 11.91 -13.27
N GLU A 244 32.25 11.57 -14.39
CA GLU A 244 32.07 12.24 -15.69
C GLU A 244 30.82 11.77 -16.47
N LEU A 245 30.13 10.71 -16.02
CA LEU A 245 28.91 10.21 -16.65
C LEU A 245 27.78 11.25 -16.56
N ASN A 246 27.02 11.41 -17.66
CA ASN A 246 25.89 12.34 -17.68
C ASN A 246 24.68 11.82 -16.89
N ASP A 247 23.85 12.74 -16.40
CA ASP A 247 22.56 12.42 -15.78
C ASP A 247 21.66 11.64 -16.77
N GLY A 248 21.58 10.31 -16.58
CA GLY A 248 20.78 9.40 -17.40
C GLY A 248 21.56 8.24 -18.03
N GLU A 249 22.89 8.24 -17.94
CA GLU A 249 23.70 7.07 -18.29
C GLU A 249 23.69 6.05 -17.14
N ASP A 250 23.54 4.76 -17.45
CA ASP A 250 23.57 3.70 -16.45
C ASP A 250 25.02 3.45 -16.00
N PRO A 251 25.37 3.74 -14.72
CA PRO A 251 26.73 3.51 -14.24
C PRO A 251 27.06 2.02 -14.07
N GLY A 252 26.09 1.11 -14.22
CA GLY A 252 26.23 -0.32 -13.94
C GLY A 252 27.34 -1.02 -14.73
N GLU A 253 27.50 -0.72 -16.02
CA GLU A 253 28.55 -1.33 -16.85
C GLU A 253 29.94 -0.86 -16.42
N TRP A 254 30.11 0.45 -16.28
CA TRP A 254 31.34 1.08 -15.79
C TRP A 254 31.71 0.63 -14.36
N ALA A 255 30.73 0.50 -13.48
CA ALA A 255 30.92 -0.02 -12.12
C ALA A 255 31.38 -1.48 -12.13
N THR A 256 30.88 -2.29 -13.07
CA THR A 256 31.31 -3.69 -13.24
C THR A 256 32.76 -3.76 -13.71
N GLU A 257 33.10 -3.00 -14.76
CA GLU A 257 34.45 -2.96 -15.31
C GLU A 257 35.48 -2.47 -14.29
N ALA A 258 35.15 -1.37 -13.58
CA ALA A 258 36.00 -0.83 -12.52
C ALA A 258 36.21 -1.86 -11.40
N TYR A 259 35.14 -2.51 -10.94
CA TYR A 259 35.22 -3.53 -9.90
C TYR A 259 36.08 -4.73 -10.32
N ASP A 260 35.87 -5.27 -11.53
CA ASP A 260 36.59 -6.45 -12.01
C ASP A 260 38.08 -6.14 -12.25
N THR A 261 38.39 -4.94 -12.76
CA THR A 261 39.76 -4.46 -12.93
C THR A 261 40.45 -4.34 -11.57
N MET A 262 39.81 -3.68 -10.60
CA MET A 262 40.35 -3.53 -9.25
C MET A 262 40.53 -4.87 -8.55
N ARG A 263 39.59 -5.80 -8.70
CA ARG A 263 39.69 -7.15 -8.13
C ARG A 263 40.87 -7.93 -8.72
N SER A 264 41.12 -7.80 -10.02
CA SER A 264 42.25 -8.43 -10.70
C SER A 264 43.58 -7.86 -10.20
N LEU A 265 43.69 -6.53 -10.08
CA LEU A 265 44.89 -5.87 -9.55
C LEU A 265 45.17 -6.22 -8.09
N VAL A 266 44.12 -6.38 -7.27
CA VAL A 266 44.25 -6.86 -5.89
C VAL A 266 44.76 -8.30 -5.86
N ALA A 267 44.28 -9.16 -6.75
CA ALA A 267 44.78 -10.53 -6.85
C ALA A 267 46.25 -10.58 -7.28
N GLU A 268 46.64 -9.79 -8.28
CA GLU A 268 48.04 -9.67 -8.72
C GLU A 268 48.95 -9.14 -7.61
N THR A 269 48.49 -8.14 -6.86
CA THR A 269 49.22 -7.59 -5.70
C THR A 269 49.47 -8.68 -4.66
N VAL A 270 48.46 -9.48 -4.35
CA VAL A 270 48.58 -10.60 -3.43
C VAL A 270 49.54 -11.66 -3.97
N GLU A 271 49.53 -11.95 -5.27
CA GLU A 271 50.42 -12.96 -5.85
C GLU A 271 51.89 -12.53 -5.86
N ALA A 272 52.14 -11.25 -6.13
CA ALA A 272 53.46 -10.65 -6.18
C ALA A 272 54.17 -10.61 -4.81
N ASP A 273 53.43 -10.62 -3.71
CA ASP A 273 53.96 -10.64 -2.34
C ASP A 273 53.99 -12.06 -1.75
N PRO A 274 55.17 -12.69 -1.62
CA PRO A 274 55.30 -14.05 -1.07
C PRO A 274 54.83 -14.17 0.39
N GLU A 275 55.03 -13.14 1.21
CA GLU A 275 54.62 -13.15 2.62
C GLU A 275 53.10 -13.07 2.73
N LEU A 276 52.49 -12.19 1.95
CA LEU A 276 51.04 -12.05 1.86
C LEU A 276 50.38 -13.34 1.35
N ARG A 277 50.96 -14.02 0.35
CA ARG A 277 50.46 -15.34 -0.09
C ARG A 277 50.44 -16.38 1.01
N VAL A 278 51.47 -16.42 1.87
CA VAL A 278 51.53 -17.36 2.99
C VAL A 278 50.49 -17.00 4.04
N GLN A 279 50.34 -15.71 4.36
CA GLN A 279 49.31 -15.23 5.28
C GLN A 279 47.90 -15.55 4.77
N GLU A 280 47.62 -15.28 3.50
CA GLU A 280 46.35 -15.60 2.84
C GLU A 280 46.01 -17.09 2.92
N ARG A 281 46.99 -17.97 2.63
CA ARG A 281 46.79 -19.42 2.73
C ARG A 281 46.47 -19.85 4.16
N ARG A 282 47.17 -19.28 5.16
CA ARG A 282 46.90 -19.55 6.58
C ARG A 282 45.51 -19.05 6.99
N THR A 283 45.15 -17.82 6.62
CA THR A 283 43.84 -17.22 6.93
C THR A 283 42.72 -18.01 6.28
N LYS A 284 42.85 -18.41 5.01
CA LYS A 284 41.89 -19.30 4.33
C LYS A 284 41.77 -20.66 5.02
N PHE A 285 42.89 -21.25 5.42
CA PHE A 285 42.90 -22.52 6.14
C PHE A 285 42.14 -22.43 7.47
N TYR A 286 42.49 -21.47 8.34
CA TYR A 286 41.84 -21.31 9.63
C TYR A 286 40.37 -20.91 9.53
N SER A 287 40.03 -20.00 8.62
CA SER A 287 38.63 -19.59 8.41
C SER A 287 37.76 -20.73 7.87
N SER A 288 38.30 -21.55 6.96
CA SER A 288 37.58 -22.72 6.44
C SER A 288 37.37 -23.77 7.52
N LEU A 289 38.39 -24.04 8.35
CA LEU A 289 38.27 -24.94 9.50
C LEU A 289 37.25 -24.42 10.51
N HIS A 290 37.30 -23.14 10.87
CA HIS A 290 36.35 -22.57 11.83
C HIS A 290 34.90 -22.67 11.34
N LYS A 291 34.66 -22.37 10.05
CA LYS A 291 33.32 -22.54 9.44
C LYS A 291 32.87 -24.00 9.43
N ALA A 292 33.76 -24.93 9.10
CA ALA A 292 33.46 -26.35 9.12
C ALA A 292 33.12 -26.83 10.54
N THR A 293 33.95 -26.49 11.54
CA THR A 293 33.70 -26.82 12.95
C THR A 293 32.34 -26.29 13.41
N LYS A 294 32.04 -25.01 13.14
CA LYS A 294 30.76 -24.41 13.50
C LYS A 294 29.57 -25.13 12.83
N ALA A 295 29.70 -25.50 11.56
CA ALA A 295 28.66 -26.26 10.87
C ALA A 295 28.41 -27.63 11.54
N PHE A 296 29.46 -28.31 12.02
CA PHE A 296 29.29 -29.57 12.76
C PHE A 296 28.75 -29.38 14.18
N GLU A 297 29.07 -28.27 14.85
CA GLU A 297 28.48 -27.93 16.16
C GLU A 297 26.99 -27.59 16.06
N GLU A 298 26.56 -27.00 14.94
CA GLU A 298 25.16 -26.67 14.67
C GLU A 298 24.33 -27.90 14.24
N LEU A 299 24.96 -29.00 13.85
CA LEU A 299 24.26 -30.25 13.53
C LEU A 299 23.77 -30.91 14.82
N THR A 300 22.48 -30.77 15.08
CA THR A 300 21.77 -31.54 16.11
C THR A 300 21.05 -32.74 15.49
N PHE A 301 21.03 -33.85 16.21
CA PHE A 301 20.45 -35.12 15.74
C PHE A 301 19.30 -35.59 16.64
N ASP A 302 18.67 -34.66 17.35
CA ASP A 302 17.64 -34.95 18.36
C ASP A 302 16.42 -35.66 17.75
N ASP A 303 16.08 -35.37 16.49
CA ASP A 303 14.99 -36.00 15.72
C ASP A 303 15.49 -36.80 14.52
N ALA A 304 16.71 -37.37 14.60
CA ALA A 304 17.34 -38.01 13.45
C ALA A 304 16.50 -39.11 12.77
N GLN A 305 15.59 -39.77 13.48
CA GLN A 305 14.70 -40.79 12.91
C GLN A 305 13.75 -40.24 11.83
N ASP A 306 13.41 -38.94 11.88
CA ASP A 306 12.45 -38.32 10.96
C ASP A 306 13.10 -37.91 9.61
N PHE A 307 14.43 -37.81 9.57
CA PHE A 307 15.19 -37.36 8.39
C PHE A 307 16.42 -38.23 8.08
N TYR A 308 16.57 -39.38 8.74
CA TYR A 308 17.68 -40.30 8.50
C TYR A 308 17.63 -40.86 7.07
N GLU A 309 18.73 -40.68 6.33
CA GLU A 309 18.96 -41.35 5.06
C GLU A 309 20.18 -42.29 5.19
N ASP A 310 20.12 -43.45 4.53
CA ASP A 310 21.14 -44.51 4.64
C ASP A 310 22.55 -44.03 4.20
N ASP A 311 22.65 -43.00 3.36
CA ASP A 311 23.93 -42.44 2.89
C ASP A 311 24.54 -41.38 3.83
N MET A 312 23.78 -40.86 4.81
CA MET A 312 24.25 -39.79 5.71
C MET A 312 25.46 -40.23 6.54
N VAL A 313 25.42 -41.44 7.07
CA VAL A 313 26.54 -42.02 7.84
C VAL A 313 27.75 -42.20 6.94
N GLN A 314 27.54 -42.72 5.72
CA GLN A 314 28.62 -42.93 4.75
C GLN A 314 29.33 -41.61 4.39
N ARG A 315 28.58 -40.52 4.20
CA ARG A 315 29.15 -39.19 3.91
C ARG A 315 30.01 -38.65 5.06
N LEU A 316 29.58 -38.86 6.30
CA LEU A 316 30.36 -38.47 7.49
C LEU A 316 31.65 -39.29 7.61
N GLU A 317 31.61 -40.60 7.32
CA GLU A 317 32.80 -41.45 7.31
C GLU A 317 33.78 -41.09 6.17
N GLU A 318 33.27 -40.74 4.98
CA GLU A 318 34.09 -40.24 3.87
C GLU A 318 34.80 -38.94 4.24
N LEU A 319 34.09 -38.03 4.90
CA LEU A 319 34.67 -36.80 5.41
C LEU A 319 35.73 -37.07 6.49
N GLN A 320 35.45 -37.96 7.44
CA GLN A 320 36.41 -38.34 8.48
C GLN A 320 37.72 -38.86 7.87
N ARG A 321 37.62 -39.72 6.83
CA ARG A 321 38.79 -40.21 6.08
C ARG A 321 39.55 -39.09 5.38
N ALA A 322 38.84 -38.15 4.74
CA ALA A 322 39.46 -37.00 4.09
C ALA A 322 40.20 -36.10 5.11
N ILE A 323 39.61 -35.83 6.27
CA ILE A 323 40.25 -35.09 7.36
C ILE A 323 41.50 -35.82 7.86
N GLY A 324 41.43 -37.15 8.04
CA GLY A 324 42.57 -37.98 8.41
C GLY A 324 43.75 -37.82 7.44
N SER A 325 43.47 -37.92 6.14
CA SER A 325 44.49 -37.70 5.09
C SER A 325 45.10 -36.29 5.13
N CYS A 326 44.29 -35.25 5.41
CA CYS A 326 44.77 -33.88 5.54
C CYS A 326 45.68 -33.71 6.78
N LEU A 327 45.33 -34.34 7.90
CA LEU A 327 46.13 -34.31 9.13
C LEU A 327 47.50 -34.97 8.91
N ASP A 328 47.54 -36.11 8.23
CA ASP A 328 48.78 -36.82 7.93
C ASP A 328 49.69 -36.00 7.00
N ALA A 329 49.11 -35.35 5.99
CA ALA A 329 49.84 -34.43 5.11
C ALA A 329 50.44 -33.23 5.87
N LEU A 330 49.67 -32.61 6.77
CA LEU A 330 50.15 -31.49 7.60
C LEU A 330 51.25 -31.90 8.58
N ARG A 331 51.10 -33.07 9.23
CA ARG A 331 52.11 -33.63 10.13
C ARG A 331 53.40 -33.96 9.38
N GLY A 332 53.29 -34.52 8.18
CA GLY A 332 54.43 -34.79 7.30
C GLY A 332 55.18 -33.51 6.91
N ALA A 333 54.47 -32.43 6.61
CA ALA A 333 55.08 -31.14 6.30
C ALA A 333 55.78 -30.49 7.52
N GLY A 334 55.23 -30.64 8.72
CA GLY A 334 55.85 -30.14 9.96
C GLY A 334 57.06 -30.96 10.43
N GLY A 335 57.05 -32.27 10.22
CA GLY A 335 58.16 -33.16 10.57
C GLY A 335 59.41 -32.98 9.70
N ASN A 336 59.24 -32.57 8.44
CA ASN A 336 60.34 -32.34 7.49
C ASN A 336 61.06 -30.98 7.71
N GLN A 337 60.51 -30.07 8.52
CA GLN A 337 61.15 -28.80 8.91
C GLN A 337 61.97 -28.89 10.20
N ALA A 338 61.85 -29.99 10.96
CA ALA A 338 62.58 -30.19 12.22
C ALA A 338 63.86 -31.04 12.07
N GLY A 339 64.22 -31.40 10.83
CA GLY A 339 65.33 -32.30 10.51
C GLY A 339 66.45 -31.69 9.65
N ASP A 340 66.49 -30.37 9.51
CA ASP A 340 67.56 -29.62 8.81
C ASP A 340 68.24 -28.63 9.78
#